data_AF-A0A926Y1C3-F1
#
_entry.id   AF-A0A926Y1C3-F1
#
_cell.length_a   1.000
_cell.length_b   1.000
_cell.length_c   1.000
_cell.angle_alpha   90.00
_cell.angle_beta   90.00
_cell.angle_gamma   90.00
#
_symmetry.space_group_name_H-M   'P 1'
#
loop_
_entity.id
_entity.type
_entity.pdbx_description
1 polymer ?
#
loop_
_entity_poly.entity_id
_entity_poly.type
_entity_poly.pdbx_seq_one_letter_code
_entity_poly.pdbx_strand_id
1 'polypeptide(L)' 'MSELTYTSIPDTSDNNYWESRTTDRSTTFIPKDKELHQELKRKAWAVIQASLTKRNRKG' A
#
# COMPACT_ATOMS: atom_id res chain seq x y z
N MET A 1 -10.47 20.55 -5.23
CA MET A 1 -9.38 19.85 -4.53
C MET A 1 -8.99 18.70 -5.43
N SER A 2 -7.75 18.64 -5.89
CA SER A 2 -7.25 17.54 -6.72
C SER A 2 -7.19 16.28 -5.87
N GLU A 3 -8.11 15.36 -6.10
CA GLU A 3 -8.12 14.03 -5.49
C GLU A 3 -6.80 13.34 -5.84
N LEU A 4 -5.93 13.13 -4.85
CA LEU A 4 -4.72 12.35 -5.03
C LEU A 4 -5.14 10.89 -5.26
N THR A 5 -5.32 10.51 -6.52
CA THR A 5 -5.69 9.14 -6.89
C THR A 5 -4.45 8.26 -6.76
N TYR A 6 -4.20 7.76 -5.56
CA TYR A 6 -3.14 6.77 -5.35
C TYR A 6 -3.50 5.49 -6.12
N THR A 7 -2.63 5.07 -7.05
CA THR A 7 -2.78 3.83 -7.83
C THR A 7 -2.03 2.65 -7.24
N SER A 8 -1.12 2.91 -6.30
CA SER A 8 -0.29 1.94 -5.58
C SER A 8 0.05 2.48 -4.19
N ILE A 9 0.37 1.60 -3.24
CA ILE A 9 0.81 2.02 -1.89
C ILE A 9 2.15 2.78 -2.05
N PRO A 10 2.20 4.08 -1.74
CA PRO A 10 3.42 4.87 -1.86
C PRO A 10 4.39 4.59 -0.71
N ASP A 11 5.63 5.04 -0.86
CA ASP A 11 6.65 4.95 0.18
C ASP A 11 6.22 5.68 1.47
N THR A 12 6.72 5.24 2.62
CA THR A 12 6.43 5.84 3.95
C THR A 12 6.84 7.31 4.07
N SER A 13 7.64 7.81 3.12
CA SER A 13 7.99 9.24 2.99
C SER A 13 6.83 10.13 2.50
N ASP A 14 5.77 9.55 1.93
CA ASP A 14 4.61 10.29 1.46
C ASP A 14 3.71 10.70 2.64
N ASN A 15 3.90 11.92 3.14
CA ASN A 15 3.13 12.48 4.25
C ASN A 15 1.66 12.81 3.90
N ASN A 16 1.26 12.74 2.62
CA ASN A 16 -0.15 12.87 2.24
C ASN A 16 -0.89 11.54 2.44
N TYR A 17 -0.21 10.42 2.20
CA TYR A 17 -0.75 9.08 2.39
C TYR A 17 -0.55 8.55 3.82
N TRP A 18 0.65 8.76 4.38
CA TRP A 18 1.06 8.25 5.69
C TRP A 18 0.96 9.33 6.77
N GLU A 19 0.55 8.90 7.95
CA GLU A 19 0.61 9.62 9.21
C GLU A 19 1.67 8.96 10.09
N SER A 20 2.74 9.71 10.41
CA SER A 20 3.75 9.24 11.35
C SER A 20 3.29 9.52 12.78
N ARG A 21 3.11 8.46 13.57
CA ARG A 21 2.96 8.55 15.02
C ARG A 21 4.28 8.21 15.68
N THR A 22 4.95 9.24 16.15
CA THR A 22 6.12 9.13 17.02
C THR A 22 5.66 8.88 18.45
N THR A 23 6.15 7.78 19.01
CA THR A 23 6.09 7.48 20.44
C THR A 23 7.51 7.61 20.99
N ASP A 24 7.66 7.73 22.30
CA ASP A 24 8.95 7.91 23.00
C ASP A 24 10.03 6.88 22.61
N ARG A 25 9.63 5.72 22.07
CA ARG A 25 10.52 4.62 21.67
C ARG A 25 10.46 4.21 20.19
N SER A 26 9.51 4.71 19.41
CA SER A 26 9.35 4.28 18.00
C SER A 26 8.43 5.18 17.18
N THR A 27 8.72 5.26 15.88
CA THR A 27 7.86 5.91 14.88
C THR A 27 7.06 4.85 14.13
N THR A 28 5.74 4.95 14.17
CA THR A 28 4.82 4.07 13.42
C THR A 28 4.19 4.87 12.29
N PHE A 29 4.19 4.33 11.08
CA PHE A 29 3.52 4.94 9.93
C PHE A 29 2.15 4.28 9.72
N ILE A 30 1.10 5.08 9.77
CA ILE A 30 -0.29 4.64 9.67
C ILE A 30 -0.90 5.32 8.44
N PRO A 31 -1.57 4.61 7.54
CA PRO A 31 -2.21 5.26 6.41
C PRO A 31 -3.35 6.15 6.90
N LYS A 32 -3.44 7.38 6.36
CA LYS A 32 -4.53 8.32 6.69
C LYS A 32 -5.88 7.79 6.24
N ASP A 33 -5.91 7.20 5.05
CA ASP A 33 -7.09 6.52 4.50
C ASP A 33 -6.88 5.01 4.52
N LYS A 34 -7.54 4.37 5.50
CA LYS A 34 -7.47 2.91 5.66
C LYS A 34 -8.20 2.17 4.55
N GLU A 35 -9.28 2.73 4.00
CA GLU A 35 -10.08 2.07 2.97
C GLU A 35 -9.31 2.05 1.66
N LEU A 36 -8.74 3.20 1.29
CA LEU A 36 -7.84 3.31 0.14
C LEU A 36 -6.63 2.38 0.29
N HIS A 37 -6.03 2.32 1.49
CA HIS A 37 -4.92 1.42 1.74
C HIS A 37 -5.28 -0.06 1.56
N GLN A 38 -6.46 -0.48 2.03
CA GLN A 38 -6.95 -1.84 1.85
C GLN A 38 -7.21 -2.15 0.37
N GLU A 39 -7.78 -1.22 -0.39
CA GLU A 39 -7.98 -1.40 -1.83
C GLU A 39 -6.65 -1.59 -2.58
N LEU A 40 -5.68 -0.72 -2.32
CA LEU A 40 -4.37 -0.78 -2.95
C LEU A 40 -3.62 -2.06 -2.60
N LYS A 41 -3.73 -2.50 -1.34
CA LYS A 41 -3.16 -3.78 -0.89
C LYS A 41 -3.80 -4.97 -1.62
N ARG A 42 -5.12 -4.97 -1.76
CA ARG A 42 -5.85 -6.02 -2.51
C ARG A 42 -5.42 -6.05 -3.98
N LYS A 43 -5.31 -4.89 -4.64
CA LYS A 43 -4.84 -4.78 -6.03
C LYS A 43 -3.41 -5.32 -6.18
N ALA A 44 -2.49 -4.91 -5.31
CA ALA A 44 -1.11 -5.40 -5.32
C ALA A 44 -1.04 -6.91 -5.09
N TRP A 45 -1.82 -7.44 -4.15
CA TRP A 45 -1.86 -8.88 -3.89
C TRP A 45 -2.39 -9.67 -5.07
N ALA A 46 -3.44 -9.19 -5.75
CA ALA A 46 -3.98 -9.82 -6.95
C ALA A 46 -2.95 -9.90 -8.08
N VAL A 47 -2.14 -8.85 -8.28
CA VAL A 47 -1.04 -8.83 -9.27
C VAL A 47 0.04 -9.85 -8.92
N ILE A 48 0.43 -9.94 -7.64
CA ILE A 48 1.40 -10.93 -7.16
C ILE A 48 0.88 -12.35 -7.40
N GLN A 49 -0.37 -12.63 -7.01
CA GLN A 49 -0.99 -13.94 -7.20
C GLN A 49 -1.07 -14.32 -8.69
N ALA A 50 -1.53 -13.42 -9.55
CA ALA A 50 -1.57 -13.66 -10.99
C ALA A 50 -0.18 -13.95 -11.59
N SER A 51 0.87 -13.29 -11.06
CA SER A 51 2.26 -13.51 -11.47
C SER A 51 2.81 -14.86 -10.97
N LEU A 52 2.42 -15.29 -9.76
CA LEU A 52 2.78 -16.59 -9.20
C LEU A 52 2.10 -17.74 -9.96
N THR A 53 0.80 -17.61 -10.29
CA THR A 53 0.06 -18.63 -11.07
C THR A 53 0.69 -18.88 -12.44
N LYS A 54 1.24 -17.85 -13.09
CA LYS A 54 1.93 -18.00 -14.38
C LYS A 54 3.25 -18.78 -14.29
N ARG A 55 3.94 -18.77 -13.15
CA ARG A 55 5.21 -19.51 -12.96
C ARG A 55 5.02 -21.00 -12.75
N ASN A 56 3.88 -21.44 -12.20
CA ASN A 56 3.57 -22.86 -11.99
C ASN A 56 3.03 -23.59 -13.25
N ARG A 57 2.97 -22.92 -14.42
CA ARG A 57 2.51 -23.50 -15.69
C ARG A 57 3.65 -23.83 -16.67
N LYS A 58 4.84 -24.07 -16.15
CA LYS A 58 5.92 -24.87 -16.76
C LYS A 58 6.29 -25.90 -15.69
N GLY A 59 5.96 -27.19 -15.81
CA GLY A 59 6.13 -28.02 -17.00
C GLY A 59 7.61 -28.36 -17.07
#